data_AF-T0QA15-F1
#
_entry.id   AF-T0QA15-F1
#
_cell.length_a   1.000
_cell.length_b   1.000
_cell.length_c   1.000
_cell.angle_alpha   90.00
_cell.angle_beta   90.00
_cell.angle_gamma   90.00
#
_symmetry.space_group_name_H-M   'P 1'
#
loop_
_entity.id
_entity.type
_entity.pdbx_description
1 polymer ?
#
loop_
_entity_poly.entity_id
_entity_poly.type
_entity_poly.pdbx_seq_one_letter_code
_entity_poly.pdbx_strand_id
1 'polypeptide(L)'
;MASLPRATRSLHPLRFLIETRFMLLFLVVLSAGLVFWALGDDMEGIDASVELHADRVHALWTDETYQCLGWRATANCNPHGWRKPSRDRGCSDVIEPGMSGYCEIRNRTSGEIFQVMLTACDSIKDKTFTCMEARDFTDYSIRAASAPAVSPSTPMLRTFANATNGIVMSIYPSVLPNVYAIVRMLRFYNCMLPMELWYEPHQMSDVATNPILAALEANYGPLVFRPIADKRATGYMTKPFAVAHSQFENVLFLDSDNLPTRDPTFLFTSPQFLESGAIFWPDYWHDSSSPFNVHARSLLWELVDMPFVDMLEQESGQLVVARHRCATALAKVLHYALETPPLLQKYGLVWGDKDLFRLAWFNTSTPFAFVPHPPALGGFTKDEYVDAVAPVPSVLYWHAVSFCGIAMLQHDFDGRILFVHRNSVKLTGEADQTPLVTHAQTSTLPTHASPLLGHGKEYFIQLFGHTLGQKACYVLASAGRIEAVDAIDDSMAKVEKMAIHYAIEAGDMLRAVARRRKEHGAGHWLLPFDTLDARHTGEDAIPVMYWVTVHMLVGGLAGWTWRRRQRSVTKGPTLDRAIPPPYQIL
;
A
#
# COMPACT_ATOMS: atom_id res chain seq x y z
N MET A 1 -69.62 -10.89 -57.17
CA MET A 1 -69.86 -11.52 -55.85
C MET A 1 -68.56 -11.51 -55.06
N ALA A 2 -68.61 -10.94 -53.86
CA ALA A 2 -67.70 -11.09 -52.69
C ALA A 2 -66.17 -10.81 -52.81
N SER A 3 -65.76 -9.91 -51.91
CA SER A 3 -64.46 -9.28 -51.56
C SER A 3 -63.22 -10.15 -51.29
N LEU A 4 -62.02 -9.61 -51.64
CA LEU A 4 -60.70 -9.85 -51.00
C LEU A 4 -59.76 -8.63 -51.24
N PRO A 5 -58.81 -8.30 -50.33
CA PRO A 5 -58.11 -7.01 -50.30
C PRO A 5 -56.73 -6.98 -50.99
N ARG A 6 -56.32 -5.77 -51.39
CA ARG A 6 -54.98 -5.36 -51.85
C ARG A 6 -53.93 -5.45 -50.74
N ALA A 7 -52.71 -5.87 -51.09
CA ALA A 7 -51.49 -5.42 -50.42
C ALA A 7 -50.39 -5.15 -51.46
N THR A 8 -49.98 -3.89 -51.52
CA THR A 8 -49.01 -3.27 -52.41
C THR A 8 -47.57 -3.52 -51.96
N ARG A 9 -46.68 -3.81 -52.92
CA ARG A 9 -45.22 -3.68 -52.78
C ARG A 9 -44.84 -2.20 -52.69
N SER A 10 -44.03 -1.82 -51.70
CA SER A 10 -43.17 -0.63 -51.78
C SER A 10 -41.82 -0.95 -51.12
N LEU A 11 -40.74 -0.85 -51.89
CA LEU A 11 -39.34 -0.91 -51.44
C LEU A 11 -38.94 0.49 -50.97
N HIS A 12 -38.52 0.64 -49.71
CA HIS A 12 -38.10 1.93 -49.17
C HIS A 12 -36.59 2.20 -49.42
N PRO A 13 -36.23 3.37 -49.98
CA PRO A 13 -34.84 3.79 -50.28
C PRO A 13 -34.01 4.22 -49.04
N LEU A 14 -34.54 4.03 -47.83
CA LEU A 14 -33.91 4.50 -46.59
C LEU A 14 -32.75 3.61 -46.10
N ARG A 15 -32.76 2.30 -46.44
CA ARG A 15 -31.73 1.36 -45.94
C ARG A 15 -30.35 1.57 -46.58
N PHE A 16 -30.31 1.95 -47.86
CA PHE A 16 -29.05 2.14 -48.59
C PHE A 16 -28.30 3.41 -48.18
N LEU A 17 -29.03 4.46 -47.78
CA LEU A 17 -28.47 5.72 -47.27
C LEU A 17 -27.90 5.60 -45.84
N ILE A 18 -28.41 4.65 -45.04
CA ILE A 18 -27.93 4.43 -43.67
C ILE A 18 -26.63 3.62 -43.71
N GLU A 19 -26.56 2.55 -44.51
CA GLU A 19 -25.35 1.71 -44.60
C GLU A 19 -24.15 2.45 -45.20
N THR A 20 -24.38 3.35 -46.18
CA THR A 20 -23.31 4.19 -46.76
C THR A 20 -22.77 5.24 -45.77
N ARG A 21 -23.60 5.76 -44.86
CA ARG A 21 -23.15 6.69 -43.80
C ARG A 21 -22.29 6.00 -42.74
N PHE A 22 -22.61 4.76 -42.37
CA PHE A 22 -21.79 3.98 -41.43
C PHE A 22 -20.41 3.64 -42.00
N MET A 23 -20.33 3.30 -43.29
CA MET A 23 -19.05 2.98 -43.92
C MET A 23 -18.12 4.20 -44.03
N LEU A 24 -18.68 5.37 -44.37
CA LEU A 24 -17.94 6.64 -44.39
C LEU A 24 -17.46 7.06 -42.99
N LEU A 25 -18.30 6.90 -41.97
CA LEU A 25 -17.92 7.19 -40.58
C LEU A 25 -16.79 6.26 -40.11
N PHE A 26 -16.86 4.97 -40.46
CA PHE A 26 -15.84 3.98 -40.10
C PHE A 26 -14.49 4.27 -40.77
N LEU A 27 -14.49 4.70 -42.04
CA LEU A 27 -13.28 5.10 -42.76
C LEU A 27 -12.65 6.39 -42.20
N VAL A 28 -13.47 7.35 -41.74
CA VAL A 28 -12.99 8.58 -41.08
C VAL A 28 -12.40 8.27 -39.70
N VAL A 29 -12.97 7.33 -38.94
CA VAL A 29 -12.42 6.89 -37.65
C VAL A 29 -11.12 6.10 -37.84
N LEU A 30 -11.04 5.25 -38.87
CA LEU A 30 -9.80 4.54 -39.22
C LEU A 30 -8.68 5.48 -39.68
N SER A 31 -9.00 6.49 -40.50
CA SER A 31 -8.00 7.48 -40.93
C SER A 31 -7.60 8.40 -39.78
N ALA A 32 -8.53 8.80 -38.92
CA ALA A 32 -8.21 9.54 -37.69
C ALA A 32 -7.36 8.71 -36.73
N GLY A 33 -7.62 7.40 -36.60
CA GLY A 33 -6.81 6.48 -35.80
C GLY A 33 -5.41 6.24 -36.38
N LEU A 34 -5.27 6.15 -37.71
CA LEU A 34 -3.97 6.08 -38.39
C LEU A 34 -3.18 7.39 -38.29
N VAL A 35 -3.86 8.54 -38.32
CA VAL A 35 -3.25 9.86 -38.09
C VAL A 35 -2.87 10.03 -36.61
N PHE A 36 -3.66 9.54 -35.66
CA PHE A 36 -3.30 9.50 -34.23
C PHE A 36 -2.15 8.54 -33.94
N TRP A 37 -2.04 7.44 -34.70
CA TRP A 37 -0.91 6.51 -34.61
C TRP A 37 0.36 7.09 -35.27
N ALA A 38 0.22 7.89 -36.33
CA ALA A 38 1.33 8.57 -37.00
C ALA A 38 1.74 9.91 -36.34
N LEU A 39 0.89 10.51 -35.51
CA LEU A 39 1.13 11.74 -34.73
C LEU A 39 1.24 11.48 -33.22
N GLY A 40 1.12 10.21 -32.78
CA GLY A 40 1.45 9.83 -31.43
C GLY A 40 2.94 9.99 -31.26
N ASP A 41 3.34 11.02 -30.50
CA ASP A 41 4.68 11.16 -29.93
C ASP A 41 5.12 9.77 -29.48
N ASP A 42 6.27 9.33 -30.00
CA ASP A 42 6.83 8.01 -29.80
C ASP A 42 6.60 7.51 -28.37
N MET A 43 5.78 6.47 -28.19
CA MET A 43 5.87 5.61 -27.00
C MET A 43 7.13 4.75 -27.15
N GLU A 44 8.27 5.43 -27.18
CA GLU A 44 9.60 4.86 -27.13
C GLU A 44 9.84 4.34 -25.70
N GLY A 45 10.45 3.15 -25.62
CA GLY A 45 10.67 2.45 -24.38
C GLY A 45 11.38 3.31 -23.34
N ILE A 46 10.84 3.30 -22.12
CA ILE A 46 11.49 3.86 -20.95
C ILE A 46 12.82 3.13 -20.74
N ASP A 47 13.94 3.82 -20.93
CA ASP A 47 15.25 3.30 -20.54
C ASP A 47 15.47 3.58 -19.03
N ALA A 48 15.26 2.54 -18.22
CA ALA A 48 15.44 2.59 -16.77
C ALA A 48 16.92 2.49 -16.33
N SER A 49 17.88 2.36 -17.26
CA SER A 49 19.31 2.22 -16.95
C SER A 49 20.04 3.54 -16.72
N VAL A 50 19.37 4.68 -16.94
CA VAL A 50 19.97 6.01 -16.82
C VAL A 50 19.97 6.46 -15.35
N GLU A 51 21.13 6.37 -14.69
CA GLU A 51 21.36 7.03 -13.40
C GLU A 51 21.27 8.55 -13.56
N LEU A 52 20.28 9.17 -12.91
CA LEU A 52 20.10 10.62 -12.92
C LEU A 52 21.14 11.28 -12.02
N HIS A 53 22.11 11.99 -12.61
CA HIS A 53 23.18 12.68 -11.87
C HIS A 53 22.90 14.19 -11.82
N ALA A 54 22.26 14.63 -10.74
CA ALA A 54 22.01 16.05 -10.49
C ALA A 54 23.26 16.77 -9.96
N ASP A 55 23.34 18.08 -10.18
CA ASP A 55 24.38 18.89 -9.56
C ASP A 55 24.12 19.01 -8.05
N ARG A 56 25.16 18.77 -7.24
CA ARG A 56 25.04 18.81 -5.78
C ARG A 56 25.24 20.23 -5.24
N VAL A 57 24.22 20.75 -4.56
CA VAL A 57 24.32 21.99 -3.78
C VAL A 57 24.92 21.67 -2.40
N HIS A 58 25.98 22.38 -2.01
CA HIS A 58 26.73 22.10 -0.78
C HIS A 58 26.45 23.05 0.39
N ALA A 59 25.67 24.11 0.18
CA ALA A 59 25.39 25.12 1.20
C ALA A 59 23.93 25.56 1.14
N LEU A 60 23.38 25.91 2.31
CA LEU A 60 22.02 26.44 2.41
C LEU A 60 21.91 27.75 1.66
N TRP A 61 20.79 27.90 0.95
CA TRP A 61 20.49 29.11 0.21
C TRP A 61 20.02 30.26 1.11
N THR A 62 20.52 31.46 0.82
CA THR A 62 20.01 32.74 1.34
C THR A 62 19.32 33.53 0.23
N ASP A 63 18.58 34.58 0.59
CA ASP A 63 17.91 35.43 -0.41
C ASP A 63 18.92 36.16 -1.31
N GLU A 64 20.13 36.42 -0.79
CA GLU A 64 21.23 37.06 -1.52
C GLU A 64 21.96 36.09 -2.46
N THR A 65 21.96 34.79 -2.15
CA THR A 65 22.71 33.78 -2.91
C THR A 65 21.84 33.05 -3.92
N TYR A 66 20.55 32.85 -3.65
CA TYR A 66 19.67 32.04 -4.51
C TYR A 66 19.06 32.82 -5.67
N GLN A 67 19.04 32.18 -6.85
CA GLN A 67 18.28 32.64 -8.00
C GLN A 67 17.76 31.46 -8.82
N CYS A 68 16.46 31.39 -9.04
CA CYS A 68 15.90 30.51 -10.05
C CYS A 68 16.07 31.11 -11.46
N LEU A 69 16.48 30.29 -12.43
CA LEU A 69 16.57 30.64 -13.86
C LEU A 69 15.44 30.03 -14.70
N GLY A 70 14.76 29.00 -14.19
CA GLY A 70 13.58 28.38 -14.78
C GLY A 70 13.77 26.92 -15.14
N TRP A 71 12.72 26.35 -15.73
CA TRP A 71 12.67 24.96 -16.17
C TRP A 71 13.21 24.81 -17.58
N ARG A 72 14.03 23.77 -17.78
CA ARG A 72 14.61 23.39 -19.07
C ARG A 72 14.03 22.06 -19.51
N ALA A 73 13.20 22.10 -20.54
CA ALA A 73 12.54 20.91 -21.04
C ALA A 73 13.50 20.07 -21.91
N THR A 74 13.34 18.74 -21.82
CA THR A 74 14.13 17.78 -22.58
C THR A 74 13.25 16.74 -23.29
N ALA A 75 13.86 16.00 -24.21
CA ALA A 75 13.24 14.93 -24.98
C ALA A 75 13.39 13.55 -24.31
N ASN A 76 12.60 12.58 -24.80
CA ASN A 76 12.79 11.13 -24.57
C ASN A 76 12.74 10.70 -23.11
N CYS A 77 11.93 11.38 -22.29
CA CYS A 77 11.80 11.08 -20.86
C CYS A 77 13.14 10.99 -20.12
N ASN A 78 14.12 11.76 -20.58
CA ASN A 78 15.47 11.79 -20.04
C ASN A 78 15.83 13.26 -19.74
N PRO A 79 16.11 13.63 -18.48
CA PRO A 79 16.51 14.99 -18.13
C PRO A 79 17.88 15.39 -18.69
N HIS A 80 18.69 14.43 -19.15
CA HIS A 80 19.92 14.67 -19.92
C HIS A 80 19.70 14.55 -21.45
N GLY A 81 18.45 14.33 -21.88
CA GLY A 81 18.08 14.24 -23.28
C GLY A 81 18.17 15.58 -24.01
N TRP A 82 17.88 15.56 -25.31
CA TRP A 82 17.94 16.75 -26.17
C TRP A 82 17.02 17.86 -25.66
N ARG A 83 17.55 19.09 -25.57
CA ARG A 83 16.78 20.27 -25.13
C ARG A 83 15.61 20.56 -26.06
N LYS A 84 14.47 20.95 -25.47
CA LYS A 84 13.26 21.45 -26.15
C LYS A 84 12.95 22.89 -25.71
N PRO A 85 13.72 23.91 -26.14
CA PRO A 85 13.60 25.29 -25.63
C PRO A 85 12.21 25.92 -25.80
N SER A 86 11.45 25.52 -26.82
CA SER A 86 10.06 25.96 -27.01
C SER A 86 9.09 25.48 -25.92
N ARG A 87 9.51 24.53 -25.08
CA ARG A 87 8.77 23.97 -23.94
C ARG A 87 9.38 24.33 -22.59
N ASP A 88 10.42 25.16 -22.57
CA ASP A 88 10.97 25.70 -21.32
C ASP A 88 9.90 26.50 -20.58
N ARG A 89 9.98 26.52 -19.25
CA ARG A 89 9.02 27.23 -18.40
C ARG A 89 9.73 28.18 -17.44
N GLY A 90 9.03 29.23 -17.04
CA GLY A 90 9.48 30.15 -16.01
C GLY A 90 9.52 29.50 -14.63
N CYS A 91 10.11 30.21 -13.66
CA CYS A 91 10.28 29.68 -12.30
C CYS A 91 8.97 29.36 -11.57
N SER A 92 7.94 30.17 -11.81
CA SER A 92 6.63 30.04 -11.16
C SER A 92 5.64 29.19 -11.96
N ASP A 93 6.03 28.72 -13.13
CA ASP A 93 5.17 27.89 -13.97
C ASP A 93 5.14 26.46 -13.42
N VAL A 94 3.97 25.86 -13.46
CA VAL A 94 3.74 24.50 -12.97
C VAL A 94 4.40 23.49 -13.91
N ILE A 95 5.12 22.53 -13.32
CA ILE A 95 5.64 21.33 -13.96
C ILE A 95 4.68 20.19 -13.66
N GLU A 96 4.12 19.60 -14.72
CA GLU A 96 3.09 18.56 -14.66
C GLU A 96 3.72 17.15 -14.68
N PRO A 97 3.04 16.12 -14.13
CA PRO A 97 3.42 14.72 -14.33
C PRO A 97 3.61 14.38 -15.81
N GLY A 98 4.57 13.51 -16.13
CA GLY A 98 4.88 13.14 -17.51
C GLY A 98 5.80 14.11 -18.25
N MET A 99 6.15 15.26 -17.67
CA MET A 99 7.16 16.15 -18.24
C MET A 99 8.58 15.64 -17.99
N SER A 100 9.51 15.99 -18.89
CA SER A 100 10.93 15.70 -18.70
C SER A 100 11.78 16.96 -18.85
N GLY A 101 12.79 17.08 -17.99
CA GLY A 101 13.65 18.26 -17.91
C GLY A 101 14.26 18.44 -16.52
N TYR A 102 14.71 19.65 -16.24
CA TYR A 102 15.35 20.01 -14.97
C TYR A 102 15.17 21.49 -14.65
N CYS A 103 15.29 21.85 -13.38
CA CYS A 103 15.34 23.23 -12.93
C CYS A 103 16.78 23.75 -12.96
N GLU A 104 16.98 24.92 -13.57
CA GLU A 104 18.24 25.65 -13.45
C GLU A 104 18.13 26.69 -12.33
N ILE A 105 19.05 26.60 -11.38
CA ILE A 105 19.24 27.60 -10.32
C ILE A 105 20.67 28.15 -10.38
N ARG A 106 20.87 29.37 -9.89
CA ARG A 106 22.15 30.07 -9.93
C ARG A 106 22.52 30.63 -8.57
N ASN A 107 23.77 30.46 -8.19
CA ASN A 107 24.36 31.22 -7.10
C ASN A 107 24.70 32.64 -7.59
N ARG A 108 24.02 33.66 -7.04
CA ARG A 108 24.18 35.06 -7.45
C ARG A 108 25.59 35.60 -7.20
N THR A 109 26.26 35.11 -6.17
CA THR A 109 27.58 35.61 -5.74
C THR A 109 28.72 34.96 -6.53
N SER A 110 28.68 33.64 -6.72
CA SER A 110 29.72 32.95 -7.50
C SER A 110 29.45 32.94 -9.01
N GLY A 111 28.18 33.10 -9.42
CA GLY A 111 27.73 32.96 -10.81
C GLY A 111 27.51 31.51 -11.26
N GLU A 112 27.79 30.53 -10.40
CA GLU A 112 27.64 29.09 -10.67
C GLU A 112 26.18 28.70 -10.91
N ILE A 113 25.93 27.83 -11.88
CA ILE A 113 24.61 27.34 -12.26
C ILE A 113 24.53 25.85 -11.96
N PHE A 114 23.44 25.43 -11.33
CA PHE A 114 23.15 24.05 -10.96
C PHE A 114 21.91 23.55 -11.70
N GLN A 115 21.97 22.31 -12.18
CA GLN A 115 20.86 21.53 -12.71
C GLN A 115 20.32 20.61 -11.61
N VAL A 116 19.12 20.91 -11.15
CA VAL A 116 18.48 20.24 -10.01
C VAL A 116 17.05 19.84 -10.35
N MET A 117 16.44 19.00 -9.52
CA MET A 117 15.13 18.40 -9.73
C MET A 117 15.06 17.71 -11.10
N LEU A 118 16.05 16.85 -11.39
CA LEU A 118 16.13 16.11 -12.65
C LEU A 118 14.91 15.18 -12.80
N THR A 119 14.08 15.44 -13.80
CA THR A 119 12.79 14.77 -13.96
C THR A 119 12.74 14.02 -15.30
N ALA A 120 12.58 12.70 -15.20
CA ALA A 120 12.04 11.85 -16.24
C ALA A 120 10.50 11.85 -16.18
N CYS A 121 9.84 11.32 -17.22
CA CYS A 121 8.38 11.33 -17.30
C CYS A 121 7.66 10.61 -16.15
N ASP A 122 8.35 9.73 -15.42
CA ASP A 122 7.83 8.98 -14.26
C ASP A 122 8.46 9.41 -12.92
N SER A 123 9.36 10.40 -12.89
CA SER A 123 10.08 10.77 -11.66
C SER A 123 9.17 11.31 -10.55
N ILE A 124 7.97 11.78 -10.92
CA ILE A 124 6.92 12.22 -10.01
C ILE A 124 5.58 11.67 -10.52
N LYS A 125 4.82 11.04 -9.62
CA LYS A 125 3.51 10.47 -9.91
C LYS A 125 2.39 11.32 -9.32
N ASP A 126 1.48 11.80 -10.17
CA ASP A 126 0.25 12.53 -9.79
C ASP A 126 0.46 13.79 -8.93
N LYS A 127 1.69 14.34 -8.89
CA LYS A 127 2.04 15.58 -8.19
C LYS A 127 2.68 16.59 -9.14
N THR A 128 2.60 17.86 -8.78
CA THR A 128 3.18 18.98 -9.52
C THR A 128 4.15 19.74 -8.64
N PHE A 129 5.03 20.52 -9.28
CA PHE A 129 5.96 21.41 -8.59
C PHE A 129 6.30 22.62 -9.47
N THR A 130 7.09 23.55 -8.93
CA THR A 130 7.65 24.68 -9.69
C THR A 130 9.14 24.80 -9.39
N CYS A 131 9.93 25.43 -10.28
CA CYS A 131 11.36 25.64 -10.01
C CYS A 131 11.63 26.65 -8.88
N MET A 132 10.62 27.38 -8.41
CA MET A 132 10.76 28.16 -7.16
C MET A 132 11.03 27.27 -5.95
N GLU A 133 10.58 26.01 -5.98
CA GLU A 133 10.73 25.06 -4.89
C GLU A 133 12.12 24.39 -4.84
N ALA A 134 12.94 24.59 -5.87
CA ALA A 134 14.28 24.03 -5.95
C ALA A 134 15.18 24.47 -4.78
N ARG A 135 14.91 25.63 -4.17
CA ARG A 135 15.56 26.07 -2.94
C ARG A 135 15.31 25.08 -1.79
N ASP A 136 14.04 24.86 -1.44
CA ASP A 136 13.67 23.99 -0.32
C ASP A 136 14.08 22.53 -0.62
N PHE A 137 13.96 22.11 -1.89
CA PHE A 137 14.38 20.79 -2.35
C PHE A 137 15.87 20.54 -2.11
N THR A 138 16.74 21.48 -2.51
CA THR A 138 18.20 21.32 -2.37
C THR A 138 18.69 21.58 -0.94
N ASP A 139 18.01 22.44 -0.18
CA ASP A 139 18.27 22.64 1.25
C ASP A 139 17.93 21.40 2.09
N TYR A 140 16.99 20.55 1.64
CA TYR A 140 16.45 19.43 2.41
C TYR A 140 17.54 18.44 2.87
N SER A 141 18.36 17.95 1.95
CA SER A 141 19.40 16.96 2.28
C SER A 141 20.47 17.53 3.21
N ILE A 142 20.81 18.82 3.06
CA ILE A 142 21.75 19.55 3.93
C ILE A 142 21.17 19.64 5.35
N ARG A 143 19.90 20.04 5.48
CA ARG A 143 19.22 20.08 6.78
C ARG A 143 19.15 18.70 7.42
N ALA A 144 18.79 17.68 6.63
CA ALA A 144 18.75 16.29 7.06
C ALA A 144 20.12 15.78 7.55
N ALA A 145 21.21 16.16 6.89
CA ALA A 145 22.58 15.81 7.30
C ALA A 145 22.98 16.47 8.62
N SER A 146 22.47 17.68 8.88
CA SER A 146 22.69 18.42 10.13
C SER A 146 21.63 18.14 11.21
N ALA A 147 20.73 17.16 11.01
CA ALA A 147 19.63 16.90 11.92
C ALA A 147 20.16 16.63 13.35
N PRO A 148 19.64 17.33 14.37
CA PRO A 148 20.13 17.17 15.72
C PRO A 148 19.86 15.76 16.23
N ALA A 149 20.78 15.24 17.04
CA ALA A 149 20.56 13.99 17.76
C ALA A 149 19.23 14.06 18.53
N VAL A 150 18.53 12.94 18.60
CA VAL A 150 17.25 12.88 19.31
C VAL A 150 17.48 13.25 20.76
N SER A 151 16.93 14.39 21.18
CA SER A 151 17.01 14.83 22.56
C SER A 151 16.47 13.73 23.46
N PRO A 152 17.16 13.39 24.56
CA PRO A 152 16.57 12.55 25.59
C PRO A 152 15.20 13.14 25.93
N SER A 153 14.17 12.31 25.97
CA SER A 153 12.88 12.75 26.49
C SER A 153 13.15 13.44 27.83
N THR A 154 12.60 14.67 28.00
CA THR A 154 12.56 15.42 29.27
C THR A 154 12.44 14.41 30.40
N PRO A 155 13.20 14.48 31.52
CA PRO A 155 13.30 13.38 32.49
C PRO A 155 11.91 12.96 32.98
N MET A 156 11.30 12.05 32.22
CA MET A 156 10.07 11.40 32.55
C MET A 156 10.50 10.35 33.56
N LEU A 157 9.70 10.21 34.61
CA LEU A 157 9.88 9.10 35.54
C LEU A 157 10.00 7.82 34.70
N ARG A 158 11.19 7.19 34.72
CA ARG A 158 11.41 5.92 34.03
C ARG A 158 10.56 4.88 34.73
N THR A 159 9.36 4.65 34.19
CA THR A 159 8.43 3.67 34.74
C THR A 159 9.07 2.29 34.76
N PHE A 160 9.94 2.00 33.79
CA PHE A 160 10.70 0.76 33.69
C PHE A 160 12.21 1.02 33.86
N ALA A 161 12.62 1.58 35.00
CA ALA A 161 14.00 1.99 35.24
C ALA A 161 15.07 0.91 34.97
N ASN A 162 14.73 -0.37 35.16
CA ASN A 162 15.63 -1.51 34.98
C ASN A 162 15.46 -2.24 33.63
N ALA A 163 14.55 -1.80 32.77
CA ALA A 163 14.30 -2.46 31.49
C ALA A 163 15.04 -1.76 30.35
N THR A 164 15.90 -2.50 29.67
CA THR A 164 16.61 -2.05 28.46
C THR A 164 15.84 -2.38 27.19
N ASN A 165 15.18 -3.53 27.14
CA ASN A 165 14.41 -4.01 26.00
C ASN A 165 12.92 -3.79 26.25
N GLY A 166 12.19 -3.35 25.23
CA GLY A 166 10.74 -3.24 25.32
C GLY A 166 10.05 -3.14 23.96
N ILE A 167 8.72 -3.24 23.99
CA ILE A 167 7.87 -3.15 22.81
C ILE A 167 7.23 -1.77 22.75
N VAL A 168 7.21 -1.16 21.56
CA VAL A 168 6.61 0.14 21.33
C VAL A 168 5.52 -0.01 20.27
N MET A 169 4.34 0.56 20.50
CA MET A 169 3.24 0.55 19.55
C MET A 169 2.61 1.94 19.46
N SER A 170 2.16 2.33 18.26
CA SER A 170 1.25 3.46 18.07
C SER A 170 -0.20 2.97 18.17
N ILE A 171 -1.02 3.65 18.96
CA ILE A 171 -2.42 3.29 19.20
C ILE A 171 -3.37 4.46 18.87
N TYR A 172 -4.57 4.12 18.41
CA TYR A 172 -5.66 5.05 18.11
C TYR A 172 -7.01 4.32 18.28
N PRO A 173 -8.17 5.02 18.34
CA PRO A 173 -9.41 4.43 18.83
C PRO A 173 -9.87 3.15 18.09
N SER A 174 -9.82 3.14 16.76
CA SER A 174 -10.35 2.01 15.97
C SER A 174 -9.46 0.76 15.98
N VAL A 175 -8.22 0.84 16.47
CA VAL A 175 -7.32 -0.34 16.56
C VAL A 175 -7.26 -0.95 17.95
N LEU A 176 -7.92 -0.38 18.95
CA LEU A 176 -7.88 -0.90 20.33
C LEU A 176 -8.23 -2.38 20.47
N PRO A 177 -9.22 -2.94 19.73
CA PRO A 177 -9.46 -4.39 19.73
C PRO A 177 -8.25 -5.20 19.25
N ASN A 178 -7.53 -4.73 18.23
CA ASN A 178 -6.32 -5.40 17.74
C ASN A 178 -5.18 -5.29 18.76
N VAL A 179 -4.96 -4.09 19.32
CA VAL A 179 -3.93 -3.86 20.35
C VAL A 179 -4.18 -4.79 21.54
N TYR A 180 -5.43 -4.91 21.98
CA TYR A 180 -5.79 -5.83 23.06
C TYR A 180 -5.46 -7.28 22.71
N ALA A 181 -5.82 -7.72 21.50
CA ALA A 181 -5.46 -9.05 21.02
C ALA A 181 -3.94 -9.28 21.00
N ILE A 182 -3.16 -8.35 20.42
CA ILE A 182 -1.70 -8.45 20.33
C ILE A 182 -1.07 -8.57 21.72
N VAL A 183 -1.43 -7.70 22.67
CA VAL A 183 -0.88 -7.74 24.03
C VAL A 183 -1.23 -9.07 24.70
N ARG A 184 -2.48 -9.53 24.58
CA ARG A 184 -2.88 -10.82 25.13
C ARG A 184 -2.15 -12.00 24.51
N MET A 185 -1.91 -11.98 23.19
CA MET A 185 -1.14 -13.02 22.50
C MET A 185 0.31 -13.02 22.97
N LEU A 186 0.96 -11.85 23.11
CA LEU A 186 2.30 -11.75 23.68
C LEU A 186 2.37 -12.38 25.07
N ARG A 187 1.41 -12.06 25.95
CA ARG A 187 1.34 -12.66 27.29
C ARG A 187 1.04 -14.16 27.26
N PHE A 188 0.20 -14.62 26.33
CA PHE A 188 -0.05 -16.05 26.12
C PHE A 188 1.22 -16.80 25.73
N TYR A 189 2.07 -16.19 24.91
CA TYR A 189 3.40 -16.72 24.57
C TYR A 189 4.47 -16.49 25.65
N ASN A 190 4.08 -16.07 26.86
CA ASN A 190 4.97 -15.75 27.98
C ASN A 190 5.97 -14.61 27.72
N CYS A 191 5.72 -13.75 26.72
CA CYS A 191 6.52 -12.55 26.53
C CYS A 191 6.20 -11.54 27.64
N MET A 192 7.19 -11.24 28.47
CA MET A 192 7.09 -10.31 29.60
C MET A 192 7.79 -8.96 29.35
N LEU A 193 8.12 -8.67 28.08
CA LEU A 193 8.70 -7.38 27.72
C LEU A 193 7.74 -6.24 28.11
N PRO A 194 8.25 -5.18 28.76
CA PRO A 194 7.48 -3.99 29.05
C PRO A 194 7.10 -3.27 27.76
N MET A 195 5.94 -2.63 27.78
CA MET A 195 5.38 -2.01 26.57
C MET A 195 5.09 -0.52 26.76
N GLU A 196 5.33 0.26 25.71
CA GLU A 196 4.86 1.64 25.62
C GLU A 196 3.85 1.76 24.48
N LEU A 197 2.64 2.20 24.83
CA LEU A 197 1.55 2.42 23.89
C LEU A 197 1.39 3.93 23.67
N TRP A 198 1.89 4.41 22.53
CA TRP A 198 1.96 5.81 22.18
C TRP A 198 0.69 6.27 21.46
N TYR A 199 0.16 7.44 21.82
CA TYR A 199 -1.09 7.94 21.27
C TYR A 199 -1.08 9.45 21.03
N GLU A 200 -1.85 9.89 20.05
CA GLU A 200 -2.12 11.31 19.81
C GLU A 200 -3.21 11.81 20.77
N PRO A 201 -2.94 12.76 21.68
CA PRO A 201 -3.90 13.16 22.71
C PRO A 201 -5.25 13.66 22.17
N HIS A 202 -5.26 14.27 20.98
CA HIS A 202 -6.47 14.77 20.36
C HIS A 202 -7.34 13.67 19.74
N GLN A 203 -6.78 12.51 19.40
CA GLN A 203 -7.53 11.35 18.90
C GLN A 203 -8.03 10.45 20.02
N MET A 204 -7.35 10.47 21.17
CA MET A 204 -7.65 9.61 22.31
C MET A 204 -7.81 10.42 23.60
N SER A 205 -8.87 11.21 23.68
CA SER A 205 -9.18 11.98 24.90
C SER A 205 -9.64 11.11 26.08
N ASP A 206 -10.04 9.86 25.81
CA ASP A 206 -10.63 8.94 26.77
C ASP A 206 -9.63 7.94 27.36
N VAL A 207 -8.32 8.06 27.11
CA VAL A 207 -7.29 7.08 27.51
C VAL A 207 -7.44 6.60 28.96
N ALA A 208 -7.62 7.52 29.90
CA ALA A 208 -7.75 7.19 31.33
C ALA A 208 -9.06 6.47 31.71
N THR A 209 -10.08 6.53 30.85
CA THR A 209 -11.42 5.96 31.11
C THR A 209 -11.79 4.84 30.13
N ASN A 210 -10.93 4.56 29.16
CA ASN A 210 -11.20 3.58 28.12
C ASN A 210 -11.15 2.16 28.73
N PRO A 211 -12.22 1.37 28.62
CA PRO A 211 -12.29 0.08 29.32
C PRO A 211 -11.28 -0.94 28.80
N ILE A 212 -10.90 -0.88 27.52
CA ILE A 212 -9.89 -1.77 26.94
C ILE A 212 -8.52 -1.43 27.55
N LEU A 213 -8.16 -0.15 27.57
CA LEU A 213 -6.88 0.30 28.11
C LEU A 213 -6.76 0.01 29.61
N ALA A 214 -7.84 0.24 30.38
CA ALA A 214 -7.89 -0.11 31.79
C ALA A 214 -7.72 -1.62 32.02
N ALA A 215 -8.34 -2.47 31.18
CA ALA A 215 -8.17 -3.92 31.26
C ALA A 215 -6.75 -4.37 30.91
N LEU A 216 -6.10 -3.71 29.95
CA LEU A 216 -4.70 -3.94 29.59
C LEU A 216 -3.75 -3.62 30.74
N GLU A 217 -3.88 -2.44 31.33
CA GLU A 217 -3.03 -2.00 32.44
C GLU A 217 -3.19 -2.90 33.67
N ALA A 218 -4.43 -3.27 34.01
CA ALA A 218 -4.72 -4.06 35.21
C ALA A 218 -4.29 -5.53 35.10
N ASN A 219 -4.42 -6.14 33.91
CA ASN A 219 -4.31 -7.60 33.79
C ASN A 219 -3.13 -8.08 32.92
N TYR A 220 -2.59 -7.21 32.06
CA TYR A 220 -1.63 -7.61 31.02
C TYR A 220 -0.37 -6.72 30.98
N GLY A 221 -0.06 -6.04 32.09
CA GLY A 221 1.21 -5.34 32.29
C GLY A 221 2.44 -6.27 32.26
N PRO A 222 3.66 -5.72 32.27
CA PRO A 222 3.98 -4.30 32.43
C PRO A 222 3.75 -3.50 31.13
N LEU A 223 2.96 -2.43 31.20
CA LEU A 223 2.74 -1.50 30.08
C LEU A 223 2.40 -0.09 30.57
N VAL A 224 2.63 0.92 29.73
CA VAL A 224 2.26 2.32 29.99
C VAL A 224 1.72 2.99 28.73
N PHE A 225 0.88 4.01 28.92
CA PHE A 225 0.39 4.87 27.84
C PHE A 225 1.23 6.14 27.75
N ARG A 226 1.65 6.52 26.53
CA ARG A 226 2.54 7.66 26.29
C ARG A 226 1.89 8.68 25.33
N PRO A 227 1.62 9.92 25.76
CA PRO A 227 1.11 10.94 24.85
C PRO A 227 2.21 11.45 23.92
N ILE A 228 1.86 11.64 22.65
CA ILE A 228 2.71 12.31 21.66
C ILE A 228 2.49 13.82 21.77
N ALA A 229 3.52 14.55 22.21
CA ALA A 229 3.44 15.99 22.42
C ALA A 229 3.67 16.81 21.13
N ASP A 230 4.48 16.28 20.20
CA ASP A 230 4.77 16.96 18.93
C ASP A 230 3.61 16.77 17.95
N LYS A 231 2.95 17.88 17.58
CA LYS A 231 1.79 17.86 16.68
C LYS A 231 2.13 17.47 15.24
N ARG A 232 3.42 17.48 14.86
CA ARG A 232 3.88 17.02 13.55
C ARG A 232 3.88 15.49 13.45
N ALA A 233 4.04 14.81 14.59
CA ALA A 233 4.04 13.35 14.67
C ALA A 233 2.60 12.80 14.69
N THR A 234 1.92 12.89 13.55
CA THR A 234 0.54 12.44 13.37
C THR A 234 0.43 11.30 12.35
N GLY A 235 -0.58 10.43 12.52
CA GLY A 235 -0.81 9.30 11.63
C GLY A 235 0.41 8.37 11.55
N TYR A 236 0.92 8.17 10.33
CA TYR A 236 2.12 7.35 10.06
C TYR A 236 3.38 7.86 10.79
N MET A 237 3.50 9.18 11.03
CA MET A 237 4.69 9.77 11.65
C MET A 237 4.77 9.52 13.16
N THR A 238 3.74 8.93 13.75
CA THR A 238 3.76 8.50 15.15
C THR A 238 4.78 7.40 15.39
N LYS A 239 5.06 6.52 14.41
CA LYS A 239 5.97 5.38 14.59
C LYS A 239 7.43 5.81 14.73
N PRO A 240 8.01 6.61 13.80
CA PRO A 240 9.37 7.11 13.98
C PRO A 240 9.52 7.92 15.28
N PHE A 241 8.51 8.73 15.62
CA PHE A 241 8.48 9.48 16.88
C PHE A 241 8.52 8.56 18.11
N ALA A 242 7.64 7.56 18.17
CA ALA A 242 7.56 6.63 19.30
C ALA A 242 8.87 5.84 19.48
N VAL A 243 9.46 5.34 18.39
CA VAL A 243 10.76 4.64 18.42
C VAL A 243 11.86 5.55 18.97
N ALA A 244 11.93 6.79 18.49
CA ALA A 244 12.97 7.74 18.85
C ALA A 244 12.80 8.37 20.25
N HIS A 245 11.57 8.40 20.80
CA HIS A 245 11.29 9.00 22.12
C HIS A 245 10.93 8.01 23.24
N SER A 246 10.82 6.71 22.93
CA SER A 246 10.76 5.61 23.91
C SER A 246 11.80 5.69 25.04
N GLN A 247 11.47 5.14 26.22
CA GLN A 247 12.42 5.02 27.33
C GLN A 247 13.42 3.87 27.17
N PHE A 248 13.10 2.87 26.33
CA PHE A 248 13.91 1.68 26.17
C PHE A 248 15.19 1.98 25.39
N GLU A 249 16.24 1.21 25.65
CA GLU A 249 17.48 1.26 24.85
C GLU A 249 17.30 0.51 23.54
N ASN A 250 16.69 -0.68 23.61
CA ASN A 250 16.37 -1.53 22.47
C ASN A 250 14.86 -1.63 22.32
N VAL A 251 14.36 -1.22 21.16
CA VAL A 251 12.92 -1.17 20.87
C VAL A 251 12.59 -2.23 19.83
N LEU A 252 11.60 -3.07 20.11
CA LEU A 252 10.80 -3.73 19.09
C LEU A 252 9.58 -2.86 18.83
N PHE A 253 9.53 -2.17 17.70
CA PHE A 253 8.30 -1.52 17.29
C PHE A 253 7.37 -2.55 16.65
N LEU A 254 6.08 -2.51 17.01
CA LEU A 254 5.07 -3.43 16.49
C LEU A 254 3.80 -2.66 16.15
N ASP A 255 3.36 -2.77 14.90
CA ASP A 255 2.12 -2.13 14.45
C ASP A 255 0.89 -2.71 15.13
N SER A 256 -0.14 -1.88 15.23
CA SER A 256 -1.38 -2.22 15.93
C SER A 256 -2.22 -3.31 15.27
N ASP A 257 -1.85 -3.81 14.10
CA ASP A 257 -2.47 -4.90 13.33
C ASP A 257 -1.46 -5.99 12.94
N ASN A 258 -0.33 -6.06 13.66
CA ASN A 258 0.72 -7.03 13.43
C ASN A 258 0.76 -8.10 14.54
N LEU A 259 0.25 -9.29 14.22
CA LEU A 259 0.03 -10.36 15.20
C LEU A 259 1.29 -11.22 15.37
N PRO A 260 1.84 -11.38 16.59
CA PRO A 260 2.96 -12.29 16.84
C PRO A 260 2.50 -13.74 16.82
N THR A 261 3.33 -14.64 16.30
CA THR A 261 3.08 -16.10 16.31
C THR A 261 3.76 -16.82 17.48
N ARG A 262 4.71 -16.15 18.15
CA ARG A 262 5.45 -16.64 19.33
C ARG A 262 6.12 -15.50 20.08
N ASP A 263 6.82 -15.79 21.18
CA ASP A 263 7.62 -14.81 21.92
C ASP A 263 8.75 -14.21 21.04
N PRO A 264 8.73 -12.89 20.76
CA PRO A 264 9.74 -12.24 19.93
C PRO A 264 10.99 -11.80 20.72
N THR A 265 11.10 -12.06 22.03
CA THR A 265 12.20 -11.58 22.88
C THR A 265 13.59 -11.99 22.37
N PHE A 266 13.69 -13.16 21.72
CA PHE A 266 14.94 -13.65 21.15
C PHE A 266 15.57 -12.71 20.10
N LEU A 267 14.78 -11.81 19.49
CA LEU A 267 15.30 -10.85 18.51
C LEU A 267 16.41 -9.96 19.10
N PHE A 268 16.30 -9.59 20.38
CA PHE A 268 17.28 -8.74 21.08
C PHE A 268 18.61 -9.44 21.37
N THR A 269 18.66 -10.77 21.27
CA THR A 269 19.88 -11.57 21.47
C THR A 269 20.31 -12.29 20.20
N SER A 270 19.62 -12.05 19.08
CA SER A 270 19.98 -12.62 17.79
C SER A 270 21.35 -12.09 17.32
N PRO A 271 22.19 -12.91 16.67
CA PRO A 271 23.47 -12.46 16.13
C PRO A 271 23.34 -11.23 15.25
N GLN A 272 22.29 -11.20 14.42
CA GLN A 272 21.99 -10.12 13.49
C GLN A 272 21.75 -8.78 14.20
N PHE A 273 21.00 -8.78 15.31
CA PHE A 273 20.77 -7.58 16.11
C PHE A 273 22.02 -7.16 16.88
N LEU A 274 22.73 -8.12 17.49
CA LEU A 274 23.94 -7.82 18.24
C LEU A 274 25.01 -7.18 17.35
N GLU A 275 25.18 -7.70 16.13
CA GLU A 275 26.13 -7.17 15.15
C GLU A 275 25.72 -5.78 14.64
N SER A 276 24.49 -5.64 14.14
CA SER A 276 24.11 -4.42 13.40
C SER A 276 23.42 -3.35 14.26
N GLY A 277 22.73 -3.74 15.32
CA GLY A 277 21.89 -2.85 16.15
C GLY A 277 20.51 -2.56 15.56
N ALA A 278 20.17 -3.08 14.38
CA ALA A 278 18.84 -2.92 13.82
C ALA A 278 18.40 -4.15 13.01
N ILE A 279 17.12 -4.51 13.07
CA ILE A 279 16.51 -5.56 12.23
C ILE A 279 15.33 -4.96 11.48
N PHE A 280 15.33 -5.14 10.16
CA PHE A 280 14.25 -4.73 9.26
C PHE A 280 13.70 -5.91 8.44
N TRP A 281 12.44 -5.79 8.05
CA TRP A 281 11.73 -6.80 7.27
C TRP A 281 11.44 -6.30 5.85
N PRO A 282 11.49 -7.19 4.84
CA PRO A 282 11.04 -6.87 3.51
C PRO A 282 9.54 -6.58 3.47
N ASP A 283 9.19 -5.59 2.66
CA ASP A 283 7.85 -5.33 2.18
C ASP A 283 7.53 -6.17 0.93
N TYR A 284 6.37 -5.95 0.33
CA TYR A 284 5.97 -6.56 -0.93
C TYR A 284 6.68 -5.96 -2.15
N TRP A 285 7.18 -4.73 -2.03
CA TRP A 285 7.47 -3.90 -3.20
C TRP A 285 8.95 -3.87 -3.55
N HIS A 286 9.19 -3.88 -4.85
CA HIS A 286 10.47 -3.64 -5.49
C HIS A 286 10.24 -2.57 -6.57
N ASP A 287 11.29 -1.89 -7.06
CA ASP A 287 11.25 -0.84 -8.09
C ASP A 287 10.10 -1.03 -9.11
N SER A 288 10.15 -2.09 -9.91
CA SER A 288 9.21 -2.34 -11.01
C SER A 288 7.78 -2.71 -10.59
N SER A 289 7.55 -3.02 -9.31
CA SER A 289 6.26 -3.44 -8.76
C SER A 289 5.72 -2.47 -7.71
N SER A 290 6.47 -1.45 -7.34
CA SER A 290 6.06 -0.50 -6.31
C SER A 290 4.89 0.35 -6.80
N PRO A 291 3.77 0.40 -6.05
CA PRO A 291 2.73 1.38 -6.32
C PRO A 291 3.16 2.80 -5.93
N PHE A 292 4.27 2.92 -5.19
CA PHE A 292 4.87 4.15 -4.69
C PHE A 292 5.97 4.65 -5.62
N ASN A 293 6.43 5.87 -5.40
CA ASN A 293 7.42 6.52 -6.26
C ASN A 293 8.85 6.17 -5.81
N VAL A 294 9.13 4.89 -5.54
CA VAL A 294 10.42 4.37 -5.05
C VAL A 294 11.04 3.47 -6.13
N HIS A 295 11.54 4.09 -7.19
CA HIS A 295 12.20 3.44 -8.33
C HIS A 295 13.40 4.28 -8.78
N ALA A 296 14.31 3.73 -9.60
CA ALA A 296 15.59 4.35 -9.93
C ALA A 296 15.53 5.80 -10.46
N ARG A 297 14.43 6.17 -11.15
CA ARG A 297 14.24 7.52 -11.74
C ARG A 297 13.47 8.48 -10.85
N SER A 298 13.07 8.09 -9.66
CA SER A 298 12.32 8.94 -8.73
C SER A 298 13.13 10.15 -8.28
N LEU A 299 12.47 11.31 -8.14
CA LEU A 299 13.07 12.48 -7.48
C LEU A 299 13.46 12.23 -6.02
N LEU A 300 13.01 11.12 -5.43
CA LEU A 300 13.41 10.67 -4.09
C LEU A 300 14.92 10.73 -3.91
N TRP A 301 15.68 10.12 -4.82
CA TRP A 301 17.12 9.90 -4.70
C TRP A 301 17.91 11.21 -4.66
N GLU A 302 17.50 12.18 -5.48
CA GLU A 302 18.07 13.53 -5.44
C GLU A 302 17.69 14.26 -4.14
N LEU A 303 16.40 14.20 -3.74
CA LEU A 303 15.93 14.87 -2.53
C LEU A 303 16.66 14.40 -1.27
N VAL A 304 16.82 13.09 -1.10
CA VAL A 304 17.52 12.53 0.07
C VAL A 304 19.04 12.44 -0.11
N ASP A 305 19.58 12.90 -1.25
CA ASP A 305 21.01 12.90 -1.60
C ASP A 305 21.67 11.52 -1.49
N MET A 306 21.11 10.53 -2.18
CA MET A 306 21.65 9.17 -2.20
C MET A 306 21.41 8.49 -3.56
N PRO A 307 22.28 7.56 -4.00
CA PRO A 307 22.00 6.77 -5.20
C PRO A 307 20.81 5.82 -4.98
N PHE A 308 20.19 5.40 -6.08
CA PHE A 308 19.20 4.33 -6.05
C PHE A 308 19.77 3.06 -5.41
N VAL A 309 18.99 2.45 -4.51
CA VAL A 309 19.35 1.19 -3.87
C VAL A 309 18.37 0.11 -4.30
N ASP A 310 18.84 -0.75 -5.20
CA ASP A 310 18.12 -1.84 -5.85
C ASP A 310 17.91 -3.04 -4.91
N MET A 311 16.85 -2.98 -4.10
CA MET A 311 16.42 -4.03 -3.18
C MET A 311 14.92 -3.89 -2.87
N LEU A 312 14.33 -4.89 -2.20
CA LEU A 312 12.98 -4.78 -1.63
C LEU A 312 12.88 -3.57 -0.69
N GLU A 313 11.75 -2.87 -0.77
CA GLU A 313 11.35 -1.87 0.21
C GLU A 313 11.23 -2.49 1.60
N GLN A 314 11.31 -1.65 2.63
CA GLN A 314 11.22 -2.05 4.02
C GLN A 314 9.81 -1.84 4.59
N GLU A 315 9.26 -2.89 5.18
CA GLU A 315 7.99 -2.84 5.92
C GLU A 315 8.23 -2.31 7.33
N SER A 316 7.55 -1.22 7.68
CA SER A 316 7.68 -0.49 8.95
C SER A 316 6.73 -0.97 10.05
N GLY A 317 5.84 -1.92 9.74
CA GLY A 317 4.95 -2.56 10.71
C GLY A 317 5.67 -3.36 11.81
N GLN A 318 6.95 -3.66 11.62
CA GLN A 318 7.81 -4.17 12.69
C GLN A 318 9.27 -3.89 12.39
N LEU A 319 10.01 -3.51 13.44
CA LEU A 319 11.45 -3.27 13.38
C LEU A 319 12.05 -3.42 14.77
N VAL A 320 13.33 -3.77 14.83
CA VAL A 320 14.09 -3.79 16.08
C VAL A 320 15.21 -2.78 15.98
N VAL A 321 15.36 -1.87 16.95
CA VAL A 321 16.39 -0.81 16.92
C VAL A 321 17.03 -0.61 18.29
N ALA A 322 18.36 -0.69 18.34
CA ALA A 322 19.20 -0.25 19.45
C ALA A 322 19.44 1.25 19.33
N ARG A 323 18.62 2.05 20.01
CA ARG A 323 18.50 3.48 19.73
C ARG A 323 19.79 4.26 19.89
N HIS A 324 20.57 3.96 20.93
CA HIS A 324 21.84 4.67 21.16
C HIS A 324 22.90 4.30 20.12
N ARG A 325 22.91 3.06 19.63
CA ARG A 325 23.82 2.61 18.57
C ARG A 325 23.42 3.17 17.19
N CYS A 326 22.13 3.38 16.96
CA CYS A 326 21.58 3.88 15.71
C CYS A 326 21.16 5.37 15.80
N ALA A 327 21.76 6.16 16.71
CA ALA A 327 21.31 7.52 17.01
C ALA A 327 21.31 8.46 15.80
N THR A 328 22.33 8.34 14.93
CA THR A 328 22.44 9.14 13.70
C THR A 328 21.33 8.83 12.71
N ALA A 329 21.05 7.55 12.47
CA ALA A 329 19.96 7.12 11.60
C ALA A 329 18.58 7.47 12.18
N LEU A 330 18.43 7.40 13.51
CA LEU A 330 17.21 7.83 14.19
C LEU A 330 16.96 9.35 14.08
N ALA A 331 18.00 10.17 14.20
CA ALA A 331 17.88 11.61 13.94
C ALA A 331 17.45 11.87 12.48
N LYS A 332 18.03 11.13 11.53
CA LYS A 332 17.72 11.23 10.11
C LYS A 332 16.27 10.83 9.79
N VAL A 333 15.79 9.68 10.30
CA VAL A 333 14.40 9.24 10.05
C VAL A 333 13.38 10.19 10.70
N LEU A 334 13.70 10.77 11.86
CA LEU A 334 12.85 11.80 12.46
C LEU A 334 12.79 13.06 11.61
N HIS A 335 13.90 13.49 11.01
CA HIS A 335 13.89 14.60 10.08
C HIS A 335 12.99 14.28 8.87
N TYR A 336 13.15 13.10 8.25
CA TYR A 336 12.29 12.67 7.14
C TYR A 336 10.80 12.65 7.50
N ALA A 337 10.48 12.24 8.73
CA ALA A 337 9.10 12.13 9.21
C ALA A 337 8.47 13.48 9.61
N LEU A 338 9.26 14.42 10.16
CA LEU A 338 8.74 15.61 10.87
C LEU A 338 9.15 16.95 10.25
N GLU A 339 9.88 16.96 9.13
CA GLU A 339 10.30 18.20 8.47
C GLU A 339 9.11 19.02 7.97
N THR A 340 9.23 20.35 8.06
CA THR A 340 8.25 21.31 7.54
C THR A 340 8.94 22.26 6.57
N PRO A 341 8.52 22.33 5.29
CA PRO A 341 7.41 21.60 4.68
C PRO A 341 7.70 20.08 4.49
N PRO A 342 6.67 19.21 4.50
CA PRO A 342 6.82 17.77 4.36
C PRO A 342 7.09 17.38 2.89
N LEU A 343 8.30 17.64 2.39
CA LEU A 343 8.63 17.53 0.95
C LEU A 343 8.45 16.12 0.38
N LEU A 344 8.81 15.08 1.14
CA LEU A 344 8.61 13.68 0.76
C LEU A 344 7.13 13.37 0.45
N GLN A 345 6.21 13.87 1.28
CA GLN A 345 4.78 13.69 1.11
C GLN A 345 4.20 14.65 0.06
N LYS A 346 4.71 15.88 0.00
CA LYS A 346 4.33 16.89 -1.01
C LYS A 346 4.52 16.35 -2.42
N TYR A 347 5.69 15.76 -2.69
CA TYR A 347 6.04 15.17 -3.98
C TYR A 347 5.60 13.72 -4.14
N GLY A 348 4.97 13.12 -3.12
CA GLY A 348 4.49 11.74 -3.19
C GLY A 348 5.60 10.71 -3.40
N LEU A 349 6.80 10.98 -2.88
CA LEU A 349 8.01 10.19 -3.14
C LEU A 349 8.03 8.88 -2.36
N VAL A 350 7.36 8.86 -1.21
CA VAL A 350 7.16 7.71 -0.33
C VAL A 350 5.75 7.77 0.25
N TRP A 351 5.24 6.62 0.74
CA TRP A 351 3.91 6.55 1.34
C TRP A 351 3.98 6.49 2.86
N GLY A 352 3.66 7.61 3.52
CA GLY A 352 3.69 7.68 4.98
C GLY A 352 5.09 7.45 5.53
N ASP A 353 5.20 6.53 6.47
CA ASP A 353 6.46 6.13 7.12
C ASP A 353 7.18 4.97 6.42
N LYS A 354 6.56 4.42 5.37
CA LYS A 354 7.09 3.29 4.60
C LYS A 354 8.47 3.63 4.06
N ASP A 355 9.39 2.68 4.20
CA ASP A 355 10.77 2.74 3.71
C ASP A 355 11.67 3.85 4.32
N LEU A 356 11.12 4.76 5.14
CA LEU A 356 11.88 5.88 5.72
C LEU A 356 13.05 5.40 6.59
N PHE A 357 12.88 4.31 7.35
CA PHE A 357 13.95 3.75 8.16
C PHE A 357 15.08 3.20 7.27
N ARG A 358 14.74 2.46 6.22
CA ARG A 358 15.75 1.95 5.27
C ARG A 358 16.53 3.10 4.62
N LEU A 359 15.83 4.12 4.13
CA LEU A 359 16.45 5.31 3.52
C LEU A 359 17.40 6.01 4.50
N ALA A 360 16.97 6.24 5.74
CA ALA A 360 17.79 6.88 6.76
C ALA A 360 19.03 6.07 7.16
N TRP A 361 18.91 4.74 7.23
CA TRP A 361 20.02 3.85 7.56
C TRP A 361 21.07 3.81 6.44
N PHE A 362 20.65 3.69 5.19
CA PHE A 362 21.57 3.77 4.05
C PHE A 362 22.24 5.15 3.97
N ASN A 363 21.47 6.23 4.07
CA ASN A 363 21.99 7.60 3.97
C ASN A 363 23.06 7.88 5.03
N THR A 364 22.92 7.31 6.23
CA THR A 364 23.87 7.49 7.33
C THR A 364 24.94 6.40 7.42
N SER A 365 24.95 5.44 6.48
CA SER A 365 25.81 4.24 6.53
C SER A 365 25.70 3.49 7.87
N THR A 366 24.54 3.55 8.52
CA THR A 366 24.29 2.86 9.78
C THR A 366 23.98 1.38 9.48
N PRO A 367 24.69 0.42 10.12
CA PRO A 367 24.42 -1.00 9.90
C PRO A 367 22.98 -1.40 10.27
N PHE A 368 22.41 -2.33 9.52
CA PHE A 368 21.18 -3.04 9.86
C PHE A 368 21.23 -4.44 9.28
N ALA A 369 20.54 -5.37 9.93
CA ALA A 369 20.22 -6.67 9.38
C ALA A 369 18.86 -6.62 8.70
N PHE A 370 18.76 -7.23 7.52
CA PHE A 370 17.52 -7.32 6.76
C PHE A 370 17.12 -8.78 6.64
N VAL A 371 15.89 -9.11 6.99
CA VAL A 371 15.40 -10.49 6.93
C VAL A 371 15.44 -10.97 5.47
N PRO A 372 16.12 -12.09 5.16
CA PRO A 372 16.34 -12.53 3.78
C PRO A 372 15.15 -13.28 3.18
N HIS A 373 14.04 -13.38 3.91
CA HIS A 373 12.84 -14.12 3.49
C HIS A 373 11.74 -13.12 3.15
N PRO A 374 11.36 -12.95 1.87
CA PRO A 374 10.22 -12.13 1.49
C PRO A 374 8.93 -12.56 2.22
N PRO A 375 7.96 -11.66 2.41
CA PRO A 375 6.69 -12.04 3.01
C PRO A 375 5.95 -13.07 2.12
N ALA A 376 5.32 -14.06 2.74
CA ALA A 376 4.29 -14.85 2.07
C ALA A 376 2.93 -14.12 2.18
N LEU A 377 1.97 -14.46 1.32
CA LEU A 377 0.62 -13.91 1.40
C LEU A 377 -0.27 -14.84 2.20
N GLY A 378 -0.89 -14.32 3.26
CA GLY A 378 -1.94 -15.01 4.00
C GLY A 378 -3.31 -14.55 3.53
N GLY A 379 -4.22 -15.49 3.32
CA GLY A 379 -5.57 -15.17 2.87
C GLY A 379 -6.46 -16.38 2.69
N PHE A 380 -7.43 -16.28 1.79
CA PHE A 380 -8.43 -17.32 1.57
C PHE A 380 -8.60 -17.63 0.09
N THR A 381 -9.16 -18.79 -0.19
CA THR A 381 -9.59 -19.14 -1.54
C THR A 381 -11.01 -18.63 -1.79
N LYS A 382 -11.29 -18.19 -3.02
CA LYS A 382 -12.62 -17.69 -3.39
C LYS A 382 -13.71 -18.74 -3.20
N ASP A 383 -13.41 -20.01 -3.42
CA ASP A 383 -14.37 -21.10 -3.23
C ASP A 383 -14.75 -21.23 -1.75
N GLU A 384 -13.76 -21.22 -0.84
CA GLU A 384 -14.00 -21.26 0.60
C GLU A 384 -14.78 -20.02 1.09
N TYR A 385 -14.48 -18.84 0.57
CA TYR A 385 -15.21 -17.63 0.91
C TYR A 385 -16.65 -17.64 0.38
N VAL A 386 -16.88 -18.11 -0.84
CA VAL A 386 -18.22 -18.25 -1.41
C VAL A 386 -19.02 -19.28 -0.62
N ASP A 387 -18.43 -20.43 -0.29
CA ASP A 387 -19.10 -21.46 0.52
C ASP A 387 -19.43 -20.96 1.94
N ALA A 388 -18.66 -20.03 2.50
CA ALA A 388 -18.93 -19.43 3.80
C ALA A 388 -20.04 -18.36 3.78
N VAL A 389 -20.26 -17.67 2.66
CA VAL A 389 -21.11 -16.47 2.58
C VAL A 389 -22.34 -16.66 1.67
N ALA A 390 -22.33 -17.64 0.76
CA ALA A 390 -23.41 -17.89 -0.20
C ALA A 390 -24.07 -19.27 0.02
N PRO A 391 -25.40 -19.37 -0.06
CA PRO A 391 -26.12 -20.65 0.01
C PRO A 391 -26.04 -21.47 -1.29
N VAL A 392 -25.21 -21.06 -2.25
CA VAL A 392 -25.10 -21.69 -3.57
C VAL A 392 -23.79 -22.49 -3.62
N PRO A 393 -23.82 -23.82 -3.83
CA PRO A 393 -22.63 -24.65 -3.79
C PRO A 393 -21.58 -24.25 -4.84
N SER A 394 -20.31 -24.21 -4.44
CA SER A 394 -19.13 -23.89 -5.27
C SER A 394 -19.06 -24.62 -6.62
N VAL A 395 -19.65 -25.83 -6.74
CA VAL A 395 -19.74 -26.63 -7.98
C VAL A 395 -20.43 -25.94 -9.16
N LEU A 396 -21.22 -24.88 -8.92
CA LEU A 396 -21.91 -24.13 -9.97
C LEU A 396 -21.06 -22.97 -10.56
N TYR A 397 -19.88 -22.70 -10.00
CA TYR A 397 -18.93 -21.70 -10.51
C TYR A 397 -17.77 -22.41 -11.22
N TRP A 398 -17.63 -22.20 -12.52
CA TRP A 398 -16.63 -22.89 -13.33
C TRP A 398 -15.38 -22.04 -13.57
N HIS A 399 -14.49 -21.92 -12.58
CA HIS A 399 -13.08 -21.51 -12.75
C HIS A 399 -12.24 -22.02 -11.56
N ALA A 400 -10.97 -22.36 -11.82
CA ALA A 400 -10.02 -22.82 -10.81
C ALA A 400 -9.89 -21.84 -9.63
N VAL A 401 -9.56 -22.38 -8.45
CA VAL A 401 -9.33 -21.67 -7.19
C VAL A 401 -8.62 -20.34 -7.39
N SER A 402 -9.30 -19.21 -7.17
CA SER A 402 -8.66 -17.89 -7.11
C SER A 402 -8.37 -17.51 -5.67
N PHE A 403 -7.11 -17.21 -5.35
CA PHE A 403 -6.65 -16.82 -4.02
C PHE A 403 -6.76 -15.29 -3.81
N CYS A 404 -7.11 -14.87 -2.59
CA CYS A 404 -7.08 -13.46 -2.17
C CYS A 404 -6.18 -13.33 -0.93
N GLY A 405 -4.95 -12.84 -1.13
CA GLY A 405 -4.05 -12.48 -0.04
C GLY A 405 -4.43 -11.14 0.58
N ILE A 406 -4.59 -11.12 1.91
CA ILE A 406 -5.05 -9.96 2.69
C ILE A 406 -4.11 -9.61 3.87
N ALA A 407 -3.11 -10.45 4.12
CA ALA A 407 -2.14 -10.29 5.20
C ALA A 407 -0.75 -10.67 4.72
N MET A 408 0.28 -10.05 5.30
CA MET A 408 1.68 -10.43 5.11
C MET A 408 2.06 -11.44 6.17
N LEU A 409 2.58 -12.59 5.74
CA LEU A 409 3.18 -13.59 6.62
C LEU A 409 4.69 -13.36 6.60
N GLN A 410 5.21 -12.79 7.68
CA GLN A 410 6.58 -12.31 7.75
C GLN A 410 7.44 -13.20 8.65
N HIS A 411 8.65 -13.48 8.18
CA HIS A 411 9.50 -14.54 8.72
C HIS A 411 10.56 -14.00 9.69
N ASP A 412 11.12 -14.87 10.53
CA ASP A 412 12.40 -14.65 11.19
C ASP A 412 13.57 -15.00 10.25
N PHE A 413 14.82 -14.87 10.73
CA PHE A 413 16.02 -15.23 9.95
C PHE A 413 16.10 -16.74 9.60
N ASP A 414 15.41 -17.60 10.34
CA ASP A 414 15.36 -19.05 10.09
C ASP A 414 14.24 -19.42 9.09
N GLY A 415 13.49 -18.44 8.57
CA GLY A 415 12.41 -18.67 7.60
C GLY A 415 11.08 -19.08 8.24
N ARG A 416 10.94 -18.98 9.56
CA ARG A 416 9.68 -19.29 10.26
C ARG A 416 8.82 -18.05 10.36
N ILE A 417 7.50 -18.18 10.13
CA ILE A 417 6.57 -17.05 10.28
C ILE A 417 6.58 -16.59 11.74
N LEU A 418 6.98 -15.33 11.95
CA LEU A 418 7.02 -14.68 13.27
C LEU A 418 5.86 -13.69 13.44
N PHE A 419 5.40 -13.11 12.34
CA PHE A 419 4.43 -12.03 12.32
C PHE A 419 3.37 -12.24 11.23
N VAL A 420 2.10 -12.03 11.58
CA VAL A 420 0.96 -12.00 10.66
C VAL A 420 0.43 -10.57 10.63
N HIS A 421 0.90 -9.79 9.65
CA HIS A 421 0.57 -8.39 9.48
C HIS A 421 -0.71 -8.24 8.67
N ARG A 422 -1.84 -7.93 9.33
CA ARG A 422 -3.18 -7.85 8.71
C ARG A 422 -3.42 -6.46 8.10
N ASN A 423 -2.58 -6.08 7.15
CA ASN A 423 -2.55 -4.75 6.53
C ASN A 423 -3.84 -4.39 5.75
N SER A 424 -4.59 -5.37 5.22
CA SER A 424 -5.80 -5.10 4.42
C SER A 424 -7.10 -5.16 5.23
N VAL A 425 -7.20 -6.12 6.16
CA VAL A 425 -8.42 -6.37 6.96
C VAL A 425 -8.07 -6.45 8.44
N LYS A 426 -8.35 -5.38 9.19
CA LYS A 426 -8.07 -5.30 10.63
C LYS A 426 -9.11 -6.02 11.48
N LEU A 427 -8.79 -6.35 12.73
CA LEU A 427 -9.77 -6.84 13.70
C LEU A 427 -10.69 -5.69 14.12
N THR A 428 -11.99 -5.93 14.17
CA THR A 428 -12.99 -4.91 14.57
C THR A 428 -13.47 -5.15 15.99
N GLY A 429 -13.36 -6.38 16.50
CA GLY A 429 -13.95 -6.78 17.78
C GLY A 429 -15.46 -7.04 17.69
N GLU A 430 -16.00 -7.15 16.48
CA GLU A 430 -17.39 -7.56 16.26
C GLU A 430 -17.57 -9.06 16.46
N ALA A 431 -18.70 -9.45 17.05
CA ALA A 431 -18.96 -10.83 17.49
C ALA A 431 -19.07 -11.83 16.33
N ASP A 432 -19.33 -11.35 15.11
CA ASP A 432 -19.44 -12.12 13.88
C ASP A 432 -18.12 -12.18 13.09
N GLN A 433 -17.03 -11.64 13.62
CA GLN A 433 -15.74 -11.65 12.95
C GLN A 433 -15.22 -13.08 12.77
N THR A 434 -14.97 -13.48 11.52
CA THR A 434 -14.48 -14.81 11.16
C THR A 434 -13.00 -14.81 10.75
N PRO A 435 -12.30 -15.97 10.88
CA PRO A 435 -10.96 -16.15 10.32
C PRO A 435 -10.98 -15.98 8.79
N LEU A 436 -9.95 -15.33 8.26
CA LEU A 436 -9.77 -15.05 6.83
C LEU A 436 -8.41 -15.53 6.30
N VAL A 437 -7.44 -15.79 7.16
CA VAL A 437 -6.15 -16.36 6.80
C VAL A 437 -6.28 -17.88 6.98
N THR A 438 -6.68 -18.57 5.91
CA THR A 438 -6.86 -20.02 5.85
C THR A 438 -5.85 -20.70 4.93
N HIS A 439 -5.29 -19.94 4.00
CA HIS A 439 -4.31 -20.38 3.02
C HIS A 439 -3.12 -19.42 2.97
N ALA A 440 -1.97 -19.93 2.55
CA ALA A 440 -0.77 -19.17 2.29
C ALA A 440 -0.33 -19.36 0.84
N GLN A 441 0.21 -18.29 0.26
CA GLN A 441 0.93 -18.33 -1.01
C GLN A 441 2.36 -17.85 -0.75
N THR A 442 3.33 -18.74 -0.92
CA THR A 442 4.75 -18.49 -0.64
C THR A 442 5.53 -18.33 -1.93
N SER A 443 6.67 -17.65 -1.86
CA SER A 443 7.61 -17.59 -2.98
C SER A 443 8.64 -18.72 -2.87
N THR A 444 8.88 -19.43 -3.97
CA THR A 444 9.99 -20.40 -4.15
C THR A 444 11.29 -19.75 -4.60
N LEU A 445 11.36 -18.41 -4.61
CA LEU A 445 12.58 -17.73 -5.00
C LEU A 445 13.72 -18.08 -4.04
N PRO A 446 14.95 -18.31 -4.55
CA PRO A 446 16.10 -18.54 -3.71
C PRO A 446 16.30 -17.38 -2.74
N THR A 447 16.52 -17.69 -1.47
CA THR A 447 16.88 -16.69 -0.48
C THR A 447 18.37 -16.41 -0.58
N HIS A 448 18.73 -15.16 -0.86
CA HIS A 448 20.13 -14.72 -0.85
C HIS A 448 20.53 -14.26 0.56
N ALA A 449 21.78 -14.55 0.94
CA ALA A 449 22.33 -14.15 2.23
C ALA A 449 22.50 -12.63 2.38
N SER A 450 22.66 -11.90 1.26
CA SER A 450 22.69 -10.44 1.25
C SER A 450 21.39 -9.89 0.68
N PRO A 451 20.71 -8.97 1.37
CA PRO A 451 19.51 -8.30 0.86
C PRO A 451 19.79 -7.40 -0.36
N LEU A 452 21.06 -7.06 -0.61
CA LEU A 452 21.51 -6.27 -1.77
C LEU A 452 21.78 -7.12 -3.02
N LEU A 453 21.82 -8.46 -2.89
CA LEU A 453 22.08 -9.37 -4.01
C LEU A 453 20.77 -9.98 -4.50
N GLY A 454 20.15 -9.37 -5.51
CA GLY A 454 19.08 -9.99 -6.30
C GLY A 454 17.73 -10.19 -5.58
N HIS A 455 17.59 -9.75 -4.33
CA HIS A 455 16.33 -9.84 -3.61
C HIS A 455 15.31 -8.87 -4.16
N GLY A 456 14.20 -9.41 -4.67
CA GLY A 456 12.99 -8.64 -4.98
C GLY A 456 12.66 -8.46 -6.46
N LYS A 457 13.64 -8.53 -7.37
CA LYS A 457 13.39 -8.29 -8.81
C LYS A 457 12.38 -9.26 -9.41
N GLU A 458 12.50 -10.53 -9.03
CA GLU A 458 11.56 -11.57 -9.43
C GLU A 458 10.33 -11.57 -8.50
N TYR A 459 10.44 -11.08 -7.28
CA TYR A 459 9.32 -11.04 -6.32
C TYR A 459 8.28 -9.99 -6.74
N PHE A 460 7.22 -10.45 -7.42
CA PHE A 460 6.19 -9.58 -7.96
C PHE A 460 4.81 -9.87 -7.37
N ILE A 461 4.24 -8.86 -6.72
CA ILE A 461 2.87 -8.88 -6.20
C ILE A 461 1.94 -8.18 -7.17
N GLN A 462 0.81 -8.82 -7.47
CA GLN A 462 -0.24 -8.28 -8.31
C GLN A 462 -1.51 -8.04 -7.48
N LEU A 463 -2.16 -6.90 -7.70
CA LEU A 463 -3.54 -6.68 -7.26
C LEU A 463 -4.47 -7.54 -8.12
N PHE A 464 -5.02 -8.60 -7.56
CA PHE A 464 -5.98 -9.47 -8.24
C PHE A 464 -7.37 -8.82 -8.36
N GLY A 465 -7.74 -7.99 -7.38
CA GLY A 465 -9.01 -7.29 -7.36
C GLY A 465 -9.35 -6.74 -5.99
N HIS A 466 -10.62 -6.37 -5.80
CA HIS A 466 -11.14 -5.88 -4.53
C HIS A 466 -12.22 -6.82 -3.99
N THR A 467 -12.12 -7.23 -2.72
CA THR A 467 -13.13 -8.02 -2.00
C THR A 467 -13.38 -7.46 -0.60
N LEU A 468 -14.28 -8.05 0.21
CA LEU A 468 -14.52 -7.64 1.61
C LEU A 468 -14.76 -6.14 1.81
N GLY A 469 -15.65 -5.53 1.02
CA GLY A 469 -15.91 -4.08 1.11
C GLY A 469 -14.79 -3.23 0.51
N GLN A 470 -14.36 -3.58 -0.71
CA GLN A 470 -13.34 -2.88 -1.52
C GLN A 470 -11.88 -2.99 -1.03
N LYS A 471 -11.57 -3.93 -0.14
CA LYS A 471 -10.20 -4.22 0.29
C LYS A 471 -9.42 -4.94 -0.81
N ALA A 472 -8.15 -4.57 -0.95
CA ALA A 472 -7.27 -5.12 -1.97
C ALA A 472 -7.00 -6.61 -1.71
N CYS A 473 -7.07 -7.41 -2.77
CA CYS A 473 -6.62 -8.80 -2.81
C CYS A 473 -5.31 -8.88 -3.58
N TYR A 474 -4.28 -9.41 -2.94
CA TYR A 474 -2.97 -9.57 -3.54
C TYR A 474 -2.71 -11.04 -3.88
N VAL A 475 -1.91 -11.26 -4.92
CA VAL A 475 -1.39 -12.57 -5.33
C VAL A 475 0.07 -12.43 -5.77
N LEU A 476 0.89 -13.45 -5.56
CA LEU A 476 2.18 -13.57 -6.23
C LEU A 476 1.96 -13.91 -7.70
N ALA A 477 2.63 -13.19 -8.60
CA ALA A 477 2.62 -13.48 -10.03
C ALA A 477 3.67 -14.53 -10.42
N SER A 478 3.55 -15.10 -11.62
CA SER A 478 4.40 -16.21 -12.08
C SER A 478 5.89 -15.88 -12.13
N ALA A 479 6.26 -14.61 -12.27
CA ALA A 479 7.64 -14.16 -12.20
C ALA A 479 8.22 -14.12 -10.77
N GLY A 480 7.40 -14.30 -9.73
CA GLY A 480 7.80 -14.47 -8.32
C GLY A 480 7.88 -15.91 -7.84
N ARG A 481 8.04 -16.84 -8.78
CA ARG A 481 8.03 -18.32 -8.66
C ARG A 481 7.17 -18.80 -7.47
N ILE A 482 5.89 -18.94 -7.72
CA ILE A 482 4.82 -19.25 -6.77
C ILE A 482 4.93 -20.69 -6.22
N GLU A 483 4.86 -20.90 -4.91
CA GLU A 483 4.39 -22.17 -4.33
C GLU A 483 2.87 -22.27 -4.52
N ALA A 484 2.36 -23.51 -4.65
CA ALA A 484 0.92 -23.72 -4.68
C ALA A 484 0.25 -23.03 -3.49
N VAL A 485 -0.97 -22.56 -3.68
CA VAL A 485 -1.76 -21.99 -2.59
C VAL A 485 -2.13 -23.15 -1.67
N ASP A 486 -1.45 -23.23 -0.53
CA ASP A 486 -1.58 -24.31 0.43
C ASP A 486 -2.40 -23.85 1.63
N ALA A 487 -3.20 -24.75 2.19
CA ALA A 487 -3.85 -24.51 3.46
C ALA A 487 -2.79 -24.31 4.55
N ILE A 488 -2.96 -23.30 5.39
CA ILE A 488 -2.05 -23.11 6.52
C ILE A 488 -2.23 -24.25 7.52
N ASP A 489 -1.15 -24.58 8.25
CA ASP A 489 -1.23 -25.59 9.28
C ASP A 489 -2.11 -25.16 10.48
N ASP A 490 -2.47 -26.15 11.30
CA ASP A 490 -3.30 -25.95 12.50
C ASP A 490 -2.68 -24.96 13.50
N SER A 491 -1.36 -24.80 13.52
CA SER A 491 -0.67 -23.88 14.42
C SER A 491 -0.89 -22.44 13.97
N MET A 492 -0.75 -22.16 12.69
CA MET A 492 -1.00 -20.85 12.09
C MET A 492 -2.48 -20.50 12.09
N ALA A 493 -3.37 -21.45 11.83
CA ALA A 493 -4.82 -21.23 11.92
C ALA A 493 -5.27 -20.84 13.34
N LYS A 494 -4.56 -21.28 14.39
CA LYS A 494 -4.85 -20.87 15.77
C LYS A 494 -4.46 -19.43 16.06
N VAL A 495 -3.45 -18.88 15.38
CA VAL A 495 -2.99 -17.49 15.57
C VAL A 495 -4.12 -16.51 15.32
N GLU A 496 -4.79 -16.60 14.16
CA GLU A 496 -5.88 -15.68 13.82
C GLU A 496 -7.12 -15.93 14.68
N LYS A 497 -7.50 -17.20 14.92
CA LYS A 497 -8.64 -17.54 15.79
C LYS A 497 -8.47 -16.98 17.20
N MET A 498 -7.26 -17.09 17.77
CA MET A 498 -6.94 -16.52 19.08
C MET A 498 -7.02 -14.99 19.06
N ALA A 499 -6.46 -14.35 18.03
CA ALA A 499 -6.49 -12.90 17.90
C ALA A 499 -7.93 -12.37 17.79
N ILE A 500 -8.76 -13.01 16.97
CA ILE A 500 -10.19 -12.70 16.82
C ILE A 500 -10.92 -12.85 18.15
N HIS A 501 -10.71 -13.96 18.85
CA HIS A 501 -11.34 -14.19 20.15
C HIS A 501 -11.03 -13.06 21.15
N TYR A 502 -9.77 -12.66 21.27
CA TYR A 502 -9.37 -11.57 22.15
C TYR A 502 -9.88 -10.20 21.67
N ALA A 503 -9.93 -9.95 20.36
CA ALA A 503 -10.51 -8.71 19.84
C ALA A 503 -12.02 -8.62 20.13
N ILE A 504 -12.75 -9.73 20.06
CA ILE A 504 -14.17 -9.80 20.41
C ILE A 504 -14.40 -9.46 21.89
N GLU A 505 -13.57 -10.01 22.79
CA GLU A 505 -13.61 -9.64 24.21
C GLU A 505 -13.47 -8.12 24.41
N ALA A 506 -12.50 -7.50 23.73
CA ALA A 506 -12.30 -6.05 23.78
C ALA A 506 -13.51 -5.28 23.24
N GLY A 507 -14.10 -5.73 22.13
CA GLY A 507 -15.34 -5.17 21.58
C GLY A 507 -16.51 -5.26 22.55
N ASP A 508 -16.63 -6.36 23.30
CA ASP A 508 -17.68 -6.54 24.31
C ASP A 508 -17.55 -5.56 25.47
N MET A 509 -16.32 -5.21 25.86
CA MET A 509 -16.08 -4.16 26.86
C MET A 509 -16.62 -2.80 26.40
N LEU A 510 -16.38 -2.44 25.13
CA LEU A 510 -16.89 -1.19 24.55
C LEU A 510 -18.42 -1.21 24.47
N ARG A 511 -19.02 -2.30 23.99
CA ARG A 511 -20.48 -2.49 23.93
C ARG A 511 -21.12 -2.40 25.32
N ALA A 512 -20.50 -2.99 26.34
CA ALA A 512 -20.99 -2.93 27.71
C ALA A 512 -21.01 -1.50 28.29
N VAL A 513 -19.95 -0.71 28.03
CA VAL A 513 -19.92 0.72 28.42
C VAL A 513 -20.99 1.52 27.67
N ALA A 514 -21.16 1.28 26.37
CA ALA A 514 -22.18 1.96 25.58
C ALA A 514 -23.62 1.65 26.08
N ARG A 515 -23.91 0.39 26.44
CA ARG A 515 -25.20 0.01 27.05
C ARG A 515 -25.45 0.74 28.37
N ARG A 516 -24.47 0.73 29.29
CA ARG A 516 -24.58 1.44 30.57
C ARG A 516 -24.82 2.95 30.40
N ARG A 517 -24.16 3.60 29.44
CA ARG A 517 -24.39 5.02 29.12
C ARG A 517 -25.80 5.28 28.61
N LYS A 518 -26.36 4.40 27.76
CA LYS A 518 -27.75 4.51 27.31
C LYS A 518 -28.75 4.34 28.46
N GLU A 519 -28.50 3.40 29.37
CA GLU A 519 -29.35 3.16 30.54
C GLU A 519 -29.31 4.31 31.56
N HIS A 520 -28.13 4.88 31.83
CA HIS A 520 -27.97 5.98 32.80
C HIS A 520 -28.29 7.36 32.19
N GLY A 521 -28.13 7.53 30.88
CA GLY A 521 -28.49 8.76 30.16
C GLY A 521 -29.99 8.92 29.92
N ALA A 522 -30.78 7.86 30.11
CA ALA A 522 -32.25 7.90 30.03
C ALA A 522 -32.93 8.49 31.29
N GLY A 523 -32.16 8.94 32.29
CA GLY A 523 -32.64 9.40 33.59
C GLY A 523 -32.92 10.89 33.75
N HIS A 524 -32.72 11.74 32.74
CA HIS A 524 -33.10 13.16 32.84
C HIS A 524 -33.51 13.74 31.49
N TRP A 525 -34.73 14.29 31.47
CA TRP A 525 -35.48 14.90 30.35
C TRP A 525 -36.39 13.96 29.54
N LEU A 526 -37.61 13.79 30.07
CA LEU A 526 -38.82 13.57 29.28
C LEU A 526 -39.33 14.95 28.82
N LEU A 527 -39.18 15.28 27.53
CA LEU A 527 -40.19 15.93 26.67
C LEU A 527 -39.76 15.76 25.20
N PRO A 528 -40.73 15.69 24.26
CA PRO A 528 -40.58 14.95 23.02
C PRO A 528 -39.97 15.79 21.90
N PHE A 529 -39.01 15.21 21.18
CA PHE A 529 -38.75 15.56 19.80
C PHE A 529 -39.02 14.33 18.94
N ASP A 530 -40.31 14.14 18.62
CA ASP A 530 -40.67 13.57 17.34
C ASP A 530 -40.51 14.67 16.29
N THR A 531 -39.60 14.45 15.34
CA THR A 531 -39.72 14.68 13.89
C THR A 531 -38.35 14.95 13.27
N LEU A 532 -37.74 13.94 12.65
CA LEU A 532 -37.50 13.89 11.19
C LEU A 532 -36.55 12.73 10.80
N ASP A 533 -37.11 11.90 9.92
CA ASP A 533 -36.51 10.87 9.06
C ASP A 533 -35.89 9.60 9.67
N ALA A 534 -36.80 8.74 10.13
CA ALA A 534 -36.85 7.39 9.60
C ALA A 534 -37.55 7.39 8.23
N ARG A 535 -36.78 7.47 7.14
CA ARG A 535 -37.19 7.06 5.78
C ARG A 535 -36.02 6.43 5.02
N HIS A 536 -36.20 5.14 4.71
CA HIS A 536 -35.56 4.32 3.66
C HIS A 536 -34.03 4.13 3.75
N THR A 537 -33.47 2.91 3.67
CA THR A 537 -33.77 1.88 2.67
C THR A 537 -33.70 0.45 3.25
N GLY A 538 -34.85 -0.08 3.65
CA GLY A 538 -35.16 -1.48 3.40
C GLY A 538 -35.84 -1.56 2.04
N GLU A 539 -35.07 -1.48 0.95
CA GLU A 539 -35.62 -1.60 -0.41
C GLU A 539 -34.59 -2.02 -1.48
N ASP A 540 -33.53 -2.77 -1.14
CA ASP A 540 -32.54 -3.22 -2.15
C ASP A 540 -32.66 -4.69 -2.57
N ALA A 541 -33.65 -5.43 -2.06
CA ALA A 541 -33.92 -6.79 -2.55
C ALA A 541 -34.72 -6.83 -3.87
N ILE A 542 -35.42 -5.74 -4.22
CA ILE A 542 -36.30 -5.68 -5.40
C ILE A 542 -35.53 -5.24 -6.68
N PRO A 543 -34.57 -4.28 -6.65
CA PRO A 543 -33.79 -3.95 -7.84
C PRO A 543 -32.85 -5.09 -8.25
N VAL A 544 -32.28 -5.83 -7.29
CA VAL A 544 -31.36 -6.94 -7.56
C VAL A 544 -32.11 -8.13 -8.18
N MET A 545 -33.28 -8.48 -7.66
CA MET A 545 -34.14 -9.51 -8.28
C MET A 545 -34.68 -9.06 -9.65
N TYR A 546 -35.00 -7.78 -9.84
CA TYR A 546 -35.42 -7.24 -11.14
C TYR A 546 -34.28 -7.29 -12.17
N TRP A 547 -33.06 -6.92 -11.81
CA TRP A 547 -31.90 -6.97 -12.71
C TRP A 547 -31.41 -8.39 -13.01
N VAL A 548 -31.49 -9.32 -12.04
CA VAL A 548 -31.20 -10.75 -12.26
C VAL A 548 -32.25 -11.39 -13.17
N THR A 549 -33.53 -11.06 -12.98
CA THR A 549 -34.63 -11.57 -13.82
C THR A 549 -34.56 -10.98 -15.24
N VAL A 550 -34.22 -9.70 -15.37
CA VAL A 550 -34.00 -9.04 -16.68
C VAL A 550 -32.76 -9.61 -17.38
N HIS A 551 -31.66 -9.89 -16.69
CA HIS A 551 -30.48 -10.52 -17.32
C HIS A 551 -30.73 -11.99 -17.71
N MET A 552 -31.51 -12.75 -16.91
CA MET A 552 -31.93 -14.11 -17.27
C MET A 552 -32.89 -14.11 -18.47
N LEU A 553 -33.81 -13.15 -18.56
CA LEU A 553 -34.77 -13.03 -19.67
C LEU A 553 -34.13 -12.46 -20.95
N VAL A 554 -33.29 -11.43 -20.84
CA VAL A 554 -32.59 -10.79 -21.98
C VAL A 554 -31.43 -11.66 -22.47
N GLY A 555 -30.66 -12.26 -21.55
CA GLY A 555 -29.62 -13.23 -21.87
C GLY A 555 -30.21 -14.55 -22.41
N GLY A 556 -31.35 -14.98 -21.89
CA GLY A 556 -32.12 -16.11 -22.41
C GLY A 556 -32.70 -15.86 -23.81
N LEU A 557 -33.23 -14.67 -24.09
CA LEU A 557 -33.69 -14.28 -25.44
C LEU A 557 -32.52 -14.07 -26.42
N ALA A 558 -31.38 -13.53 -25.98
CA ALA A 558 -30.18 -13.39 -26.81
C ALA A 558 -29.55 -14.75 -27.14
N GLY A 559 -29.49 -15.67 -26.17
CA GLY A 559 -29.03 -17.05 -26.38
C GLY A 559 -29.99 -17.87 -27.26
N TRP A 560 -31.30 -17.66 -27.14
CA TRP A 560 -32.31 -18.31 -27.98
C TRP A 560 -32.34 -17.78 -29.42
N THR A 561 -32.19 -16.46 -29.61
CA THR A 561 -32.07 -15.85 -30.95
C THR A 561 -30.76 -16.20 -31.65
N TRP A 562 -29.66 -16.32 -30.91
CA TRP A 562 -28.37 -16.81 -31.42
C TRP A 562 -28.43 -18.31 -31.80
N ARG A 563 -29.04 -19.17 -30.96
CA ARG A 563 -29.29 -20.59 -31.30
C ARG A 563 -30.27 -20.78 -32.47
N ARG A 564 -31.27 -19.89 -32.66
CA ARG A 564 -32.14 -19.91 -33.85
C ARG A 564 -31.41 -19.48 -35.13
N ARG A 565 -30.46 -18.53 -35.04
CA ARG A 565 -29.61 -18.12 -36.17
C ARG A 565 -28.58 -19.19 -36.57
N GLN A 566 -28.01 -19.94 -35.61
CA GLN A 566 -27.09 -21.04 -35.96
C GLN A 566 -27.80 -22.26 -36.56
N ARG A 567 -29.07 -22.51 -36.22
CA ARG A 567 -29.87 -23.60 -36.82
C ARG A 567 -30.37 -23.30 -38.25
N SER A 568 -30.17 -22.09 -38.80
CA SER A 568 -30.51 -21.77 -40.18
C SER A 568 -29.33 -21.78 -41.17
N VAL A 569 -28.10 -22.09 -40.71
CA VAL A 569 -26.89 -22.08 -41.57
C VAL A 569 -26.36 -23.48 -41.88
N THR A 570 -26.92 -24.54 -41.30
CA THR A 570 -26.52 -25.94 -41.58
C THR A 570 -27.50 -26.64 -42.53
N LYS A 571 -27.46 -26.29 -43.82
CA LYS A 571 -27.93 -27.16 -44.91
C LYS A 571 -27.02 -27.07 -46.15
N GLY A 572 -25.95 -27.88 -46.13
CA GLY A 572 -25.34 -28.61 -47.26
C GLY A 572 -24.31 -27.90 -48.15
N PRO A 573 -23.47 -28.64 -48.93
CA PRO A 573 -23.12 -30.05 -48.83
C PRO A 573 -21.60 -30.29 -48.60
N THR A 574 -21.31 -31.52 -48.18
CA THR A 574 -20.02 -32.18 -47.98
C THR A 574 -19.12 -32.22 -49.22
N LEU A 575 -17.80 -32.06 -49.03
CA LEU A 575 -16.79 -32.68 -49.90
C LEU A 575 -15.61 -33.24 -49.09
N ASP A 576 -15.25 -34.46 -49.48
CA ASP A 576 -14.26 -35.37 -48.91
C ASP A 576 -12.79 -34.90 -49.00
N ARG A 577 -11.99 -35.50 -48.10
CA ARG A 577 -10.65 -36.13 -48.29
C ARG A 577 -9.45 -35.58 -47.49
N ALA A 578 -8.92 -36.53 -46.71
CA ALA A 578 -7.52 -36.97 -46.63
C ALA A 578 -6.56 -36.25 -45.66
N ILE A 579 -6.25 -37.00 -44.61
CA ILE A 579 -5.08 -36.92 -43.72
C ILE A 579 -3.81 -37.28 -44.51
N PRO A 580 -2.66 -36.68 -44.19
CA PRO A 580 -1.47 -37.49 -43.84
C PRO A 580 -0.75 -37.00 -42.56
N PRO A 581 0.14 -37.85 -41.98
CA PRO A 581 0.53 -37.83 -40.56
C PRO A 581 1.95 -37.22 -40.35
N PRO A 582 2.51 -37.23 -39.12
CA PRO A 582 3.51 -36.29 -38.64
C PRO A 582 4.95 -36.75 -38.92
N TYR A 583 5.91 -35.81 -38.90
CA TYR A 583 7.32 -36.13 -38.76
C TYR A 583 8.07 -35.20 -37.80
N GLN A 584 9.02 -35.87 -37.17
CA GLN A 584 9.93 -35.58 -36.08
C GLN A 584 11.19 -34.79 -36.49
N ILE A 585 11.83 -34.18 -35.47
CA ILE A 585 13.29 -33.99 -35.26
C ILE A 585 14.05 -33.09 -36.26
N LEU A 586 14.51 -31.93 -35.77
CA LEU A 586 15.93 -31.66 -35.46
C LEU A 586 16.05 -30.51 -34.46
#